data_AF-A0A9D8AWM6-F1
#
_entry.id   AF-A0A9D8AWM6-F1
#
_cell.length_a   1.000
_cell.length_b   1.000
_cell.length_c   1.000
_cell.angle_alpha   90.00
_cell.angle_beta   90.00
_cell.angle_gamma   90.00
#
_symmetry.space_group_name_H-M   'P 1'
#
loop_
_entity.id
_entity.type
_entity.pdbx_description
1 polymer ?
#
loop_
_entity_poly.entity_id
_entity_poly.type
_entity_poly.pdbx_seq_one_letter_code
_entity_poly.pdbx_strand_id
1 'polypeptide(L)' 'MATYHIYMDWHVPGYLARVHLSTCPFCNDGSGIHPRATNRYGRWYGPYASFQKAYDAAQQLGRYRRKCKHCNPK' A
#
# COMPACT_ATOMS: atom_id res chain seq x y z
N MET A 1 -8.32 -15.46 5.24
CA MET A 1 -8.40 -14.84 3.89
C MET A 1 -7.30 -13.80 3.79
N ALA A 2 -6.60 -13.71 2.66
CA ALA A 2 -5.57 -12.69 2.47
C ALA A 2 -6.21 -11.31 2.24
N THR A 3 -5.83 -10.32 3.03
CA THR A 3 -6.22 -8.92 2.81
C THR A 3 -5.07 -8.14 2.18
N TYR A 4 -5.41 -7.01 1.56
CA TYR A 4 -4.48 -6.18 0.81
C TYR A 4 -4.51 -4.76 1.34
N HIS A 5 -3.36 -4.10 1.33
CA HIS A 5 -3.21 -2.72 1.75
C HIS A 5 -2.48 -1.93 0.67
N ILE A 6 -2.68 -0.62 0.65
CA ILE A 6 -1.98 0.30 -0.24
C ILE A 6 -1.16 1.22 0.63
N TYR A 7 0.15 1.29 0.40
CA TYR A 7 0.97 2.37 0.91
C TYR A 7 1.03 3.47 -0.14
N MET A 8 0.59 4.67 0.23
CA MET A 8 0.78 5.86 -0.58
C MET A 8 2.05 6.56 -0.14
N ASP A 9 2.92 6.85 -1.11
CA ASP A 9 4.14 7.62 -0.92
C ASP A 9 4.01 8.99 -1.61
N TRP A 10 3.98 10.05 -0.80
CA TRP A 10 3.87 11.43 -1.26
C TRP A 10 5.23 12.10 -1.52
N HIS A 11 6.35 11.44 -1.21
CA HIS A 11 7.68 11.95 -1.59
C HIS A 11 7.92 11.85 -3.10
N VAL A 12 7.29 10.88 -3.76
CA VAL A 12 7.45 10.68 -5.21
C VAL A 12 6.60 11.70 -5.96
N PRO A 13 7.16 12.51 -6.88
CA PRO A 13 6.37 13.40 -7.73
C PRO A 13 5.30 12.62 -8.50
N GLY A 14 4.03 13.04 -8.36
CA GLY A 14 2.88 12.31 -8.91
C GLY A 14 2.28 11.26 -7.97
N TYR A 15 2.87 11.02 -6.81
CA TYR A 15 2.41 10.09 -5.77
C TYR A 15 2.40 8.62 -6.20
N LEU A 16 3.08 7.80 -5.42
CA LEU A 16 3.22 6.37 -5.71
C LEU A 16 2.33 5.55 -4.77
N ALA A 17 1.31 4.91 -5.32
CA ALA A 17 0.51 3.92 -4.63
C ALA A 17 1.14 2.53 -4.81
N ARG A 18 1.50 1.86 -3.71
CA ARG A 18 2.05 0.50 -3.73
C ARG A 18 1.12 -0.47 -3.03
N VAL A 19 0.72 -1.54 -3.70
CA VAL A 19 -0.12 -2.60 -3.12
C VAL A 19 0.73 -3.64 -2.40
N HIS A 20 0.33 -4.02 -1.20
CA HIS A 20 0.94 -5.02 -0.34
C HIS A 20 -0.11 -6.05 0.11
N LEU A 21 0.33 -7.27 0.44
CA LEU A 21 -0.41 -8.18 1.31
C LEU A 21 -0.34 -7.67 2.75
N SER A 22 -1.38 -7.88 3.55
CA SER A 22 -1.36 -7.54 4.98
C SER A 22 -0.31 -8.32 5.76
N THR A 23 -0.02 -9.55 5.33
CA THR A 23 1.03 -10.41 5.89
C THR A 23 2.44 -10.02 5.44
N CYS A 24 2.60 -8.99 4.60
CA CYS A 24 3.92 -8.52 4.20
C CYS A 24 4.65 -7.93 5.41
N PRO A 25 5.94 -8.28 5.65
CA PRO A 25 6.71 -7.75 6.78
C PRO A 25 6.93 -6.23 6.71
N PHE A 26 6.71 -5.63 5.54
CA PHE A 26 6.75 -4.18 5.35
C PHE A 26 5.40 -3.51 5.59
N CYS A 27 4.31 -4.27 5.51
CA CYS A 27 2.95 -3.79 5.68
C CYS A 27 2.49 -3.93 7.13
N ASN A 28 2.71 -5.10 7.74
CA ASN A 28 2.28 -5.41 9.11
C ASN A 28 0.83 -4.98 9.35
N ASP A 29 -0.08 -5.49 8.52
CA ASP A 29 -1.50 -5.17 8.56
C ASP A 29 -1.82 -3.66 8.49
N GLY A 30 -1.09 -2.93 7.64
CA GLY A 30 -1.26 -1.48 7.46
C GLY A 30 -0.56 -0.61 8.51
N SER A 31 0.22 -1.21 9.42
CA SER A 31 1.00 -0.47 10.42
C SER A 31 2.36 0.03 9.90
N GLY A 32 2.87 -0.60 8.84
CA GLY A 32 4.22 -0.38 8.34
C GLY A 32 5.31 -0.93 9.27
N ILE A 33 6.56 -0.59 8.98
CA ILE A 33 7.74 -0.97 9.81
C ILE A 33 8.19 0.14 10.76
N HIS A 34 7.61 1.33 10.63
CA HIS A 34 7.99 2.52 11.38
C HIS A 34 6.84 2.93 12.30
N PRO A 35 6.80 2.45 13.55
CA PRO A 35 5.65 2.63 14.45
C PRO A 35 5.41 4.09 14.88
N ARG A 36 6.38 4.99 14.67
CA ARG A 36 6.28 6.43 14.95
C ARG A 36 6.28 7.28 13.68
N ALA A 37 6.09 6.68 12.51
CA ALA A 37 5.97 7.43 11.28
C ALA A 37 4.73 8.31 11.33
N THR A 38 4.88 9.55 10.88
CA THR A 38 3.76 10.47 10.73
C THR A 38 3.17 10.34 9.33
N ASN A 39 1.88 10.68 9.18
CA ASN A 39 1.23 10.69 7.88
C ASN A 39 1.64 11.88 6.98
N ARG A 40 2.75 12.57 7.30
CA ARG A 40 3.20 13.76 6.56
C ARG A 40 3.62 13.41 5.13
N TYR A 41 4.15 12.21 4.93
CA TYR A 41 4.81 11.81 3.69
C TYR A 41 4.22 10.55 3.05
N GLY A 42 3.24 9.95 3.68
CA GLY A 42 2.61 8.75 3.18
C GLY A 42 1.61 8.19 4.17
N ARG A 43 0.79 7.25 3.70
CA ARG A 43 -0.28 6.66 4.50
C ARG A 43 -0.64 5.27 3.98
N TRP A 44 -1.03 4.39 4.90
CA TRP A 44 -1.62 3.10 4.58
C TRP A 44 -3.16 3.21 4.39
N TYR A 45 -3.67 2.52 3.37
CA TYR A 45 -5.10 2.40 3.04
C TYR A 45 -5.48 0.92 2.98
N GLY A 46 -6.72 0.60 3.38
CA GLY A 46 -7.25 -0.76 3.44
C GLY A 46 -7.83 -1.09 4.82
N PRO A 47 -8.04 -2.39 5.13
CA PRO A 47 -7.79 -3.54 4.27
C PRO A 47 -8.79 -3.65 3.10
N TYR A 48 -8.31 -4.20 1.98
CA TYR A 48 -9.12 -4.60 0.83
C TYR A 48 -9.23 -6.12 0.75
N ALA A 49 -10.38 -6.61 0.30
CA ALA A 49 -10.68 -8.04 0.23
C ALA A 49 -10.01 -8.78 -0.94
N SER A 50 -9.51 -8.07 -1.95
CA SER A 50 -8.82 -8.67 -3.09
C SER A 50 -7.74 -7.76 -3.66
N PHE A 51 -6.76 -8.36 -4.34
CA PHE A 51 -5.71 -7.62 -5.03
C PHE A 51 -6.29 -6.64 -6.04
N GLN A 52 -7.25 -7.08 -6.87
CA GLN A 52 -7.86 -6.24 -7.91
C GLN A 52 -8.51 -4.99 -7.30
N LYS A 53 -9.28 -5.12 -6.21
CA LYS A 53 -9.88 -3.97 -5.51
C LYS A 53 -8.83 -2.99 -5.01
N ALA A 54 -7.75 -3.50 -4.40
CA ALA A 54 -6.65 -2.66 -3.95
C ALA A 54 -5.90 -2.00 -5.12
N TYR A 55 -5.73 -2.71 -6.23
CA TYR A 55 -4.98 -2.23 -7.40
C TYR A 55 -5.75 -1.16 -8.18
N ASP A 56 -7.07 -1.26 -8.22
CA ASP A 56 -7.94 -0.24 -8.82
C ASP A 56 -8.05 0.99 -7.92
N ALA A 57 -8.19 0.81 -6.60
CA ALA A 57 -8.11 1.92 -5.65
C ALA A 57 -6.75 2.63 -5.71
N ALA A 58 -5.65 1.89 -5.86
CA ALA A 58 -4.30 2.47 -6.00
C ALA A 58 -4.18 3.40 -7.21
N GLN A 59 -4.88 3.11 -8.32
CA GLN A 59 -4.89 3.96 -9.52
C GLN A 59 -5.58 5.31 -9.27
N GLN A 60 -6.58 5.33 -8.39
CA GLN A 60 -7.33 6.54 -8.06
C GLN A 60 -6.56 7.44 -7.08
N LEU A 61 -5.72 6.83 -6.23
CA LEU A 61 -5.03 7.54 -5.16
C LEU A 61 -3.75 8.25 -5.64
N GLY A 62 -3.09 7.79 -6.70
CA GLY A 62 -1.83 8.36 -7.19
C GLY A 62 -1.61 8.14 -8.68
N ARG A 63 -0.71 8.93 -9.28
CA ARG A 63 -0.37 8.85 -10.71
C ARG A 63 0.24 7.50 -11.05
N TYR A 64 1.00 6.92 -10.12
CA TYR A 64 1.67 5.64 -10.30
C TYR A 64 1.11 4.61 -9.35
N ARG A 65 0.75 3.43 -9.88
CA ARG A 65 0.47 2.23 -9.09
C ARG A 65 1.53 1.16 -9.31
N ARG A 66 1.96 0.51 -8.24
CA ARG A 66 2.94 -0.60 -8.28
C ARG A 66 2.54 -1.73 -7.33
N LYS A 67 3.02 -2.93 -7.62
CA LYS A 67 2.97 -4.05 -6.67
C LYS A 67 4.21 -4.02 -5.77
N CYS A 68 4.06 -4.44 -4.53
CA CYS A 68 5.21 -4.68 -3.66
C CYS A 68 6.06 -5.82 -4.24
N LYS A 69 7.35 -5.57 -4.42
CA LYS A 69 8.31 -6.57 -4.92
C LYS A 69 8.61 -7.66 -3.89
N HIS A 70 8.43 -7.40 -2.59
CA HIS A 70 8.72 -8.37 -1.53
C HIS A 70 7.62 -9.42 -1.38
N CYS A 71 6.35 -9.01 -1.30
CA CYS A 71 5.24 -9.95 -1.12
C CYS A 71 4.53 -10.33 -2.43
N ASN A 72 4.89 -9.69 -3.56
CA ASN A 72 4.35 -9.93 -4.91
C ASN A 72 2.84 -10.26 -4.94
N PRO A 73 1.97 -9.32 -4.52
CA PRO A 73 0.53 -9.58 -4.39
C PRO A 73 -0.11 -9.93 -5.74
N LYS A 74 -1.04 -10.89 -5.75
CA LYS A 74 -1.70 -11.43 -6.94
C LYS A 74 -3.21 -11.37 -6.83
#